data_AF-A0A545S9S1-F1
#
_entry.id   AF-A0A545S9S1-F1
#
_cell.length_a   1.000
_cell.length_b   1.000
_cell.length_c   1.000
_cell.angle_alpha   90.00
_cell.angle_beta   90.00
_cell.angle_gamma   90.00
#
_symmetry.space_group_name_H-M   'P 1'
#
loop_
_entity.id
_entity.type
_entity.pdbx_description
1 polymer ?
#
loop_
_entity_poly.entity_id
_entity_poly.type
_entity_poly.pdbx_seq_one_letter_code
_entity_poly.pdbx_strand_id
1 'polypeptide(L)' 'AIALARDNSLPIIVCNMFIENNLLNIINGDMSLCSIVK' A
#
# COMPACT_ATOMS: atom_id res chain seq x y z
N ALA A 1 2.30 -0.63 -15.67
CA ALA A 1 1.64 -0.26 -14.40
C ALA A 1 2.58 0.52 -13.48
N ILE A 2 3.72 -0.06 -13.06
CA ILE A 2 4.66 0.60 -12.13
C ILE A 2 5.27 1.89 -12.72
N ALA A 3 5.65 1.90 -14.00
CA ALA A 3 6.22 3.09 -14.65
C ALA A 3 5.28 4.30 -14.60
N LEU A 4 3.99 4.11 -14.93
CA LEU A 4 3.00 5.19 -14.90
C LEU A 4 2.77 5.72 -13.48
N ALA A 5 2.74 4.84 -12.48
CA ALA A 5 2.58 5.25 -11.08
C ALA A 5 3.79 6.09 -10.62
N ARG A 6 5.01 5.66 -10.94
CA ARG A 6 6.24 6.42 -10.66
C ARG A 6 6.23 7.78 -11.35
N ASP A 7 5.89 7.82 -12.63
CA ASP A 7 5.90 9.06 -13.42
C ASP A 7 4.83 10.07 -12.92
N ASN A 8 3.78 9.58 -12.23
CA ASN A 8 2.76 10.40 -11.57
C ASN A 8 2.98 10.56 -10.06
N SER A 9 4.09 10.06 -9.50
CA SER A 9 4.37 10.05 -8.06
C SER A 9 3.23 9.46 -7.22
N LEU A 10 2.52 8.46 -7.77
CA LEU A 10 1.41 7.78 -7.12
C LEU A 10 1.97 6.60 -6.30
N PRO A 11 1.92 6.65 -4.97
CA PRO A 11 2.40 5.55 -4.13
C PRO A 11 1.53 4.31 -4.30
N ILE A 12 2.17 3.14 -4.40
CA ILE A 12 1.49 1.84 -4.48
C ILE A 12 1.71 1.12 -3.15
N ILE A 13 0.61 0.71 -2.52
CA ILE A 13 0.62 -0.12 -1.32
C ILE A 13 0.30 -1.55 -1.72
N VAL A 14 1.19 -2.47 -1.36
CA VAL A 14 0.99 -3.91 -1.54
C VAL A 14 0.74 -4.51 -0.15
N CYS A 15 -0.44 -5.08 0.05
CA CYS A 15 -0.84 -5.68 1.32
C CYS A 15 -1.70 -6.92 1.13
N ASN A 16 -1.83 -7.73 2.18
CA ASN A 16 -2.68 -8.91 2.19
C ASN A 16 -4.10 -8.55 2.65
N MET A 17 -5.11 -8.73 1.79
CA MET A 17 -6.51 -8.45 2.10
C MET A 17 -7.24 -9.56 2.88
N PHE A 18 -6.63 -10.74 3.02
CA PHE A 18 -7.19 -11.84 3.82
C PHE A 18 -6.95 -11.66 5.32
N ILE A 19 -6.09 -10.70 5.70
CA ILE A 19 -5.89 -10.33 7.10
C ILE A 19 -7.01 -9.36 7.47
N GLU A 20 -7.80 -9.76 8.46
CA GLU A 20 -8.91 -8.94 8.96
C GLU A 20 -8.41 -7.57 9.42
N ASN A 21 -9.15 -6.51 9.08
CA ASN A 21 -8.83 -5.11 9.41
C ASN A 21 -7.50 -4.55 8.86
N ASN A 22 -6.76 -5.30 8.04
CA ASN A 22 -5.45 -4.84 7.54
C ASN A 22 -5.56 -3.55 6.72
N LEU A 23 -6.57 -3.42 5.87
CA LEU A 23 -6.77 -2.20 5.06
C LEU A 23 -7.06 -0.98 5.95
N LEU A 24 -7.87 -1.15 6.99
CA LEU A 24 -8.19 -0.07 7.94
C LEU A 24 -6.93 0.36 8.71
N ASN A 25 -6.14 -0.60 9.18
CA ASN A 25 -4.90 -0.35 9.91
C ASN A 25 -3.90 0.42 9.05
N ILE A 26 -3.72 0.00 7.79
CA ILE A 26 -2.83 0.66 6.82
C ILE A 26 -3.24 2.11 6.57
N ILE A 27 -4.53 2.38 6.38
CA ILE A 27 -5.03 3.75 6.18
C ILE A 27 -4.82 4.60 7.43
N ASN A 28 -4.89 4.00 8.62
CA ASN A 28 -4.59 4.66 9.89
C ASN A 28 -3.08 4.82 10.18
N GLY A 29 -2.21 4.38 9.26
CA GLY A 29 -0.76 4.57 9.34
C GLY A 29 0.04 3.36 9.84
N ASP A 30 -0.60 2.21 10.08
CA ASP A 30 0.10 0.97 10.40
C ASP A 30 0.64 0.30 9.14
N MET A 31 1.93 0.52 8.88
CA MET A 31 2.64 -0.05 7.73
C MET A 31 3.36 -1.36 8.04
N SER A 32 3.06 -2.01 9.18
CA SER A 32 3.74 -3.24 9.61
C SER A 32 3.52 -4.44 8.68
N LEU A 33 2.33 -4.53 8.06
CA LEU A 33 1.90 -5.64 7.22
C LEU A 33 1.68 -5.23 5.75
N CYS A 34 2.38 -4.20 5.29
CA CYS A 34 2.37 -3.81 3.88
C CYS A 34 3.75 -3.35 3.38
N SER A 35 3.88 -3.36 2.05
CA SER A 35 5.04 -2.85 1.34
C SER A 35 4.64 -1.63 0.54
N ILE A 36 5.48 -0.59 0.55
CA ILE A 36 5.26 0.65 -0.20
C ILE A 36 6.23 0.69 -1.36
N VAL A 37 5.71 0.90 -2.57
CA VAL A 37 6.50 1.24 -3.75
C VAL A 37 6.33 2.75 -3.99
N LYS A 38 7.47 3.45 -4.07
CA LYS A 38 7.55 4.88 -4.37
C LYS A 38 7.91 5.10 -5.84
#